data_AF-S7RJ58-F1
#
_entry.id   AF-S7RJ58-F1
#
_cell.length_a   1.000
_cell.length_b   1.000
_cell.length_c   1.000
_cell.angle_alpha   90.00
_cell.angle_beta   90.00
_cell.angle_gamma   90.00
#
_symmetry.space_group_name_H-M   'P 1'
#
loop_
_entity.id
_entity.type
_entity.pdbx_description
1 polymer ?
#
loop_
_entity_poly.entity_id
_entity_poly.type
_entity_poly.pdbx_seq_one_letter_code
_entity_poly.pdbx_strand_id
1 'polypeptide(L)'
;MVIYYRTVLASEISADELKECADLFSSHYGVWGEGATTVSPFLKPQARVKMTTHKLASECFGESSRTVISTCKIDDALVGHAIAVVWDYDGGRTGWIAQLVVHESFRRRWIATSLLQALKEHPLFKTINVIGLVSSHPASCNALVKYANIRIEDIDLDFIRANAERVLRSTPIGYLKASLVGGLFGTSGDMDAVSCLFTKYFVDHREPREVLQSYKNAGRWPLGDLPPGHEFLVLVPVVSSL
;
A
#
# COMPACT_ATOMS: atom_id res chain seq x y z
N MET A 1 19.36 -3.51 -21.00
CA MET A 1 18.44 -3.34 -19.85
C MET A 1 18.60 -1.94 -19.33
N VAL A 2 17.76 -1.04 -19.82
CA VAL A 2 17.64 0.33 -19.31
C VAL A 2 16.48 0.34 -18.32
N ILE A 3 16.75 0.76 -17.09
CA ILE A 3 15.72 0.98 -16.07
C ILE A 3 15.49 2.47 -15.93
N TYR A 4 14.24 2.90 -15.95
CA TYR A 4 13.89 4.29 -15.72
C TYR A 4 12.72 4.42 -14.75
N TYR A 5 12.82 5.44 -13.90
CA TYR A 5 11.79 5.84 -12.96
C TYR A 5 11.24 7.21 -13.39
N ARG A 6 9.92 7.36 -13.36
CA ARG A 6 9.24 8.64 -13.60
C ARG A 6 8.27 8.87 -12.45
N THR A 7 8.28 10.07 -11.88
CA THR A 7 7.37 10.47 -10.80
C THR A 7 6.70 11.79 -11.16
N VAL A 8 5.38 11.78 -11.28
CA VAL A 8 4.58 12.91 -11.79
C VAL A 8 3.24 13.01 -11.07
N LEU A 9 2.53 14.12 -11.24
CA LEU A 9 1.13 14.25 -10.81
C LEU A 9 0.22 13.36 -11.64
N ALA A 10 -0.90 12.94 -11.06
CA ALA A 10 -1.93 12.17 -11.76
C ALA A 10 -2.57 12.94 -12.93
N SER A 11 -2.44 14.26 -13.00
CA SER A 11 -2.87 15.05 -14.17
C SER A 11 -1.90 14.98 -15.36
N GLU A 12 -0.68 14.48 -15.15
CA GLU A 12 0.40 14.44 -16.15
C GLU A 12 0.60 13.06 -16.79
N ILE A 13 -0.18 12.07 -16.36
CA ILE A 13 -0.20 10.75 -16.99
C ILE A 13 -1.18 10.76 -18.16
N SER A 14 -0.84 10.07 -19.24
CA SER A 14 -1.79 9.85 -20.34
C SER A 14 -2.82 8.77 -19.98
N ALA A 15 -3.90 8.68 -20.77
CA ALA A 15 -4.87 7.60 -20.65
C ALA A 15 -4.22 6.22 -20.90
N ASP A 16 -3.23 6.15 -21.79
CA ASP A 16 -2.49 4.92 -22.09
C ASP A 16 -1.59 4.51 -20.92
N GLU A 17 -0.91 5.46 -20.28
CA GLU A 17 -0.10 5.18 -19.08
C GLU A 17 -0.97 4.70 -17.91
N LEU A 18 -2.15 5.29 -17.73
CA LEU A 18 -3.12 4.83 -16.73
C LEU A 18 -3.62 3.42 -17.05
N LYS A 19 -3.84 3.12 -18.34
CA LYS A 19 -4.21 1.78 -18.80
C LYS A 19 -3.10 0.76 -18.55
N GLU A 20 -1.83 1.10 -18.80
CA GLU A 20 -0.70 0.23 -18.46
C GLU A 20 -0.69 -0.12 -16.97
N CYS A 21 -0.93 0.85 -16.08
CA CYS A 21 -1.00 0.61 -14.64
C CYS A 21 -2.15 -0.33 -14.25
N ALA A 22 -3.34 -0.15 -14.85
CA ALA A 22 -4.51 -0.99 -14.61
C ALA A 22 -4.30 -2.42 -15.13
N ASP A 23 -3.66 -2.57 -16.29
CA ASP A 23 -3.33 -3.87 -16.89
C ASP A 23 -2.26 -4.60 -16.07
N LEU A 24 -1.23 -3.89 -15.60
CA LEU A 24 -0.19 -4.44 -14.72
C LEU A 24 -0.81 -4.95 -13.41
N PHE A 25 -1.67 -4.16 -12.78
CA PHE A 25 -2.41 -4.59 -11.59
C PHE A 25 -3.22 -5.86 -11.89
N SER A 26 -4.01 -5.84 -12.96
CA SER A 26 -4.92 -6.94 -13.31
C SER A 26 -4.23 -8.25 -13.63
N SER A 27 -2.92 -8.19 -13.93
CA SER A 27 -2.08 -9.31 -14.30
C SER A 27 -1.23 -9.81 -13.13
N HIS A 28 -0.76 -8.91 -12.26
CA HIS A 28 0.26 -9.23 -11.25
C HIS A 28 -0.11 -8.92 -9.81
N TYR A 29 -1.21 -8.22 -9.51
CA TYR A 29 -1.49 -7.84 -8.13
C TYR A 29 -1.84 -9.04 -7.24
N GLY A 30 -2.79 -9.87 -7.66
CA GLY A 30 -3.23 -11.03 -6.89
C GLY A 30 -4.44 -11.73 -7.49
N VAL A 31 -4.93 -12.72 -6.76
CA VAL A 31 -6.16 -13.46 -7.04
C VAL A 31 -7.09 -13.37 -5.85
N TRP A 32 -8.38 -13.59 -6.07
CA TRP A 32 -9.37 -13.66 -4.99
C TRP A 32 -9.20 -14.92 -4.14
N GLY A 33 -9.34 -14.78 -2.83
CA GLY A 33 -9.43 -15.90 -1.90
C GLY A 33 -10.87 -16.40 -1.75
N GLU A 34 -11.04 -17.47 -0.96
CA GLU A 34 -12.37 -18.09 -0.71
C GLU A 34 -13.42 -17.11 -0.17
N GLY A 35 -12.99 -16.18 0.69
CA GLY A 35 -13.87 -15.18 1.30
C GLY A 35 -14.44 -14.15 0.33
N ALA A 36 -13.95 -14.04 -0.91
CA ALA A 36 -14.40 -13.02 -1.84
C ALA A 36 -15.89 -13.18 -2.23
N THR A 37 -16.39 -14.41 -2.24
CA THR A 37 -17.81 -14.71 -2.51
C THR A 37 -18.77 -14.13 -1.47
N THR A 38 -18.28 -13.86 -0.26
CA THR A 38 -19.06 -13.19 0.81
C THR A 38 -19.30 -11.71 0.53
N VAL A 39 -18.43 -11.08 -0.27
CA VAL A 39 -18.57 -9.68 -0.70
C VAL A 39 -19.40 -9.60 -1.97
N SER A 40 -19.18 -10.51 -2.91
CA SER A 40 -19.98 -10.59 -4.13
C SER A 40 -19.91 -11.98 -4.75
N PRO A 41 -21.04 -12.57 -5.16
CA PRO A 41 -21.07 -13.91 -5.77
C PRO A 41 -20.34 -13.98 -7.12
N PHE A 42 -20.03 -12.83 -7.73
CA PHE A 42 -19.29 -12.74 -8.99
C PHE A 42 -17.77 -12.82 -8.80
N LEU A 43 -17.26 -12.68 -7.57
CA LEU A 43 -15.84 -12.80 -7.26
C LEU A 43 -15.46 -14.27 -7.07
N LYS A 44 -14.92 -14.85 -8.13
CA LYS A 44 -14.52 -16.27 -8.13
C LYS A 44 -13.17 -16.43 -7.43
N PRO A 45 -13.05 -17.34 -6.44
CA PRO A 45 -11.75 -17.69 -5.88
C PRO A 45 -10.77 -18.10 -6.99
N GLN A 46 -9.49 -17.79 -6.79
CA GLN A 46 -8.40 -18.01 -7.75
C GLN A 46 -8.47 -17.18 -9.05
N ALA A 47 -9.57 -16.47 -9.33
CA ALA A 47 -9.61 -15.53 -10.43
C ALA A 47 -8.77 -14.28 -10.09
N ARG A 48 -8.10 -13.72 -11.11
CA ARG A 48 -7.34 -12.48 -10.98
C ARG A 48 -8.24 -11.35 -10.51
N VAL A 49 -7.75 -10.57 -9.56
CA VAL A 49 -8.36 -9.28 -9.22
C VAL A 49 -8.22 -8.37 -10.44
N LYS A 50 -9.35 -7.85 -10.94
CA LYS A 50 -9.37 -6.96 -12.09
C LYS A 50 -9.50 -5.50 -11.68
N MET A 51 -8.78 -4.67 -12.42
CA MET A 51 -8.73 -3.22 -12.28
C MET A 51 -8.94 -2.59 -13.64
N THR A 52 -9.94 -1.72 -13.75
CA THR A 52 -10.13 -0.85 -14.90
C THR A 52 -9.49 0.50 -14.62
N THR A 53 -9.25 1.31 -15.65
CA THR A 53 -8.75 2.68 -15.48
C THR A 53 -9.70 3.53 -14.61
N HIS A 54 -11.02 3.36 -14.80
CA HIS A 54 -12.02 4.04 -13.98
C HIS A 54 -11.95 3.62 -12.51
N LYS A 55 -11.86 2.31 -12.23
CA LYS A 55 -11.74 1.79 -10.86
C LYS A 55 -10.42 2.22 -10.20
N LEU A 56 -9.33 2.22 -10.97
CA LEU A 56 -8.03 2.66 -10.49
C LEU A 56 -8.07 4.12 -10.06
N ALA A 57 -8.65 4.99 -10.88
CA ALA A 57 -8.82 6.40 -10.52
C ALA A 57 -9.76 6.57 -9.32
N SER A 58 -10.91 5.88 -9.28
CA SER A 58 -11.88 6.04 -8.19
C SER A 58 -11.40 5.50 -6.85
N GLU A 59 -10.60 4.43 -6.83
CA GLU A 59 -10.12 3.80 -5.60
C GLU A 59 -8.77 4.31 -5.14
N CYS A 60 -7.94 4.85 -6.04
CA CYS A 60 -6.57 5.23 -5.69
C CYS A 60 -6.26 6.72 -5.85
N PHE A 61 -7.12 7.51 -6.50
CA PHE A 61 -6.88 8.94 -6.64
C PHE A 61 -7.70 9.71 -5.61
N GLY A 62 -7.06 10.70 -4.98
CA GLY A 62 -7.78 11.80 -4.34
C GLY A 62 -8.05 12.88 -5.37
N GLU A 63 -7.82 14.13 -5.00
CA GLU A 63 -7.67 15.21 -5.99
C GLU A 63 -6.43 14.94 -6.87
N SER A 64 -6.53 15.16 -8.19
CA SER A 64 -5.40 14.92 -9.09
C SER A 64 -4.16 15.76 -8.74
N SER A 65 -4.37 16.97 -8.21
CA SER A 65 -3.33 17.88 -7.70
C SER A 65 -2.65 17.39 -6.41
N ARG A 66 -3.23 16.38 -5.76
CA ARG A 66 -2.73 15.74 -4.53
C ARG A 66 -2.34 14.28 -4.74
N THR A 67 -2.40 13.79 -5.97
CA THR A 67 -2.09 12.41 -6.32
C THR A 67 -0.81 12.37 -7.16
N VAL A 68 0.16 11.59 -6.70
CA VAL A 68 1.47 11.40 -7.34
C VAL A 68 1.59 9.95 -7.78
N ILE A 69 2.12 9.74 -8.97
CA ILE A 69 2.34 8.41 -9.54
C ILE A 69 3.82 8.27 -9.83
N SER A 70 4.43 7.25 -9.22
CA SER A 70 5.76 6.80 -9.61
C SER A 70 5.63 5.55 -10.46
N THR A 71 6.29 5.52 -11.61
CA THR A 71 6.37 4.35 -12.50
C THR A 71 7.81 3.90 -12.65
N CYS A 72 7.99 2.62 -12.92
CA CYS A 72 9.27 1.99 -13.24
C CYS A 72 9.06 1.19 -14.52
N LYS A 73 9.86 1.48 -15.55
CA LYS A 73 9.88 0.65 -16.76
C LYS A 73 11.28 0.08 -17.00
N ILE A 74 11.31 -1.09 -17.62
CA ILE A 74 12.52 -1.78 -18.06
C ILE A 74 12.36 -2.07 -19.55
N ASP A 75 13.27 -1.55 -20.36
CA ASP A 75 13.22 -1.68 -21.82
C ASP A 75 11.82 -1.31 -22.37
N ASP A 76 11.30 -0.16 -21.93
CA ASP A 76 9.97 0.44 -22.22
C ASP A 76 8.73 -0.30 -21.70
N ALA A 77 8.87 -1.48 -21.12
CA ALA A 77 7.76 -2.19 -20.48
C ALA A 77 7.55 -1.70 -19.04
N LEU A 78 6.31 -1.36 -18.67
CA LEU A 78 5.96 -1.03 -17.27
C LEU A 78 6.13 -2.28 -16.40
N VAL A 79 7.02 -2.21 -15.41
CA VAL A 79 7.30 -3.32 -14.48
C VAL A 79 6.86 -3.02 -13.05
N GLY A 80 6.51 -1.78 -12.75
CA GLY A 80 5.94 -1.42 -11.46
C GLY A 80 5.44 0.01 -11.39
N HIS A 81 4.49 0.25 -10.49
CA HIS A 81 4.00 1.57 -10.17
C HIS A 81 3.64 1.70 -8.70
N ALA A 82 3.69 2.93 -8.21
CA ALA A 82 3.15 3.35 -6.92
C ALA A 82 2.23 4.56 -7.16
N ILE A 83 1.00 4.48 -6.69
CA ILE A 83 0.07 5.61 -6.64
C ILE A 83 0.00 6.06 -5.19
N ALA A 84 0.24 7.34 -4.97
CA ALA A 84 0.27 7.91 -3.64
C ALA A 84 -0.53 9.21 -3.57
N VAL A 85 -1.29 9.39 -2.49
CA VAL A 85 -2.20 10.53 -2.30
C VAL A 85 -1.77 11.29 -1.05
N VAL A 86 -1.83 12.62 -1.12
CA VAL A 86 -1.47 13.51 -0.01
C VAL A 86 -2.71 14.21 0.52
N TRP A 87 -2.92 14.16 1.84
CA TRP A 87 -3.99 14.94 2.48
C TRP A 87 -3.56 15.51 3.83
N ASP A 88 -4.28 16.55 4.24
CA ASP A 88 -4.08 17.18 5.54
C ASP A 88 -4.90 16.43 6.59
N TYR A 89 -4.37 16.30 7.80
CA TYR A 89 -5.05 15.68 8.93
C TYR A 89 -4.75 16.47 10.22
N ASP A 90 -5.50 16.21 11.29
CA ASP A 90 -5.22 16.79 12.60
C ASP A 90 -3.89 16.26 13.17
N GLY A 91 -2.82 17.00 12.92
CA GLY A 91 -1.44 16.61 13.21
C GLY A 91 -0.46 16.87 12.07
N GLY A 92 -0.92 17.29 10.90
CA GLY A 92 -0.08 17.75 9.79
C GLY A 92 -0.55 17.24 8.44
N ARG A 93 0.36 16.59 7.70
CA ARG A 93 0.10 16.16 6.33
C ARG A 93 0.65 14.76 6.08
N THR A 94 -0.19 13.89 5.57
CA THR A 94 0.18 12.50 5.28
C THR A 94 0.42 12.32 3.80
N GLY A 95 1.42 11.51 3.45
CA GLY A 95 1.49 10.81 2.17
C GLY A 95 0.97 9.40 2.37
N TRP A 96 0.17 8.89 1.44
CA TRP A 96 -0.40 7.56 1.56
C TRP A 96 -0.21 6.77 0.30
N ILE A 97 0.33 5.56 0.41
CA ILE A 97 0.47 4.66 -0.73
C ILE A 97 -0.86 3.94 -0.94
N ALA A 98 -1.65 4.44 -1.90
CA ALA A 98 -2.95 3.88 -2.24
C ALA A 98 -2.83 2.59 -3.05
N GLN A 99 -1.77 2.46 -3.85
CA GLN A 99 -1.51 1.24 -4.59
C GLN A 99 -0.01 1.08 -4.86
N LEU A 100 0.50 -0.14 -4.74
CA LEU A 100 1.88 -0.50 -5.06
C LEU A 100 1.88 -1.84 -5.77
N VAL A 101 2.31 -1.87 -7.04
CA VAL A 101 2.35 -3.08 -7.86
C VAL A 101 3.74 -3.23 -8.45
N VAL A 102 4.27 -4.45 -8.40
CA VAL A 102 5.47 -4.85 -9.12
C VAL A 102 5.17 -6.16 -9.84
N HIS A 103 5.53 -6.19 -11.12
CA HIS A 103 5.47 -7.37 -11.95
C HIS A 103 6.17 -8.55 -11.26
N GLU A 104 5.53 -9.72 -11.23
CA GLU A 104 5.97 -10.86 -10.42
C GLU A 104 7.41 -11.30 -10.71
N SER A 105 7.80 -11.40 -11.99
CA SER A 105 9.18 -11.73 -12.43
C SER A 105 10.26 -10.73 -12.01
N PHE A 106 9.88 -9.53 -11.56
CA PHE A 106 10.78 -8.46 -11.15
C PHE A 106 10.68 -8.15 -9.64
N ARG A 107 9.88 -8.91 -8.89
CA ARG A 107 9.85 -8.81 -7.42
C ARG A 107 11.20 -9.19 -6.82
N ARG A 108 11.43 -8.76 -5.57
CA ARG A 108 12.69 -8.97 -4.82
C ARG A 108 13.94 -8.31 -5.45
N ARG A 109 13.75 -7.34 -6.36
CA ARG A 109 14.81 -6.53 -7.00
C ARG A 109 14.77 -5.06 -6.59
N TRP A 110 14.29 -4.76 -5.38
CA TRP A 110 14.17 -3.41 -4.83
C TRP A 110 13.27 -2.41 -5.59
N ILE A 111 12.59 -2.82 -6.68
CA ILE A 111 11.71 -1.94 -7.47
C ILE A 111 10.66 -1.24 -6.61
N ALA A 112 9.95 -1.98 -5.75
CA ALA A 112 8.95 -1.42 -4.83
C ALA A 112 9.56 -0.33 -3.94
N THR A 113 10.74 -0.59 -3.36
CA THR A 113 11.44 0.38 -2.53
C THR A 113 11.86 1.60 -3.35
N SER A 114 12.43 1.41 -4.53
CA SER A 114 12.86 2.51 -5.41
C SER A 114 11.69 3.40 -5.86
N LEU A 115 10.54 2.80 -6.18
CA LEU A 115 9.30 3.54 -6.50
C LEU A 115 8.88 4.44 -5.33
N LEU A 116 8.92 3.91 -4.10
CA LEU A 116 8.58 4.71 -2.92
C LEU A 116 9.63 5.79 -2.64
N GLN A 117 10.93 5.49 -2.79
CA GLN A 117 12.00 6.49 -2.61
C GLN A 117 11.88 7.63 -3.62
N ALA A 118 11.53 7.34 -4.88
CA ALA A 118 11.35 8.35 -5.92
C ALA A 118 10.25 9.37 -5.57
N LEU A 119 9.25 8.99 -4.75
CA LEU A 119 8.24 9.92 -4.27
C LEU A 119 8.85 11.07 -3.46
N LYS A 120 9.95 10.87 -2.73
CA LYS A 120 10.60 11.91 -1.90
C LYS A 120 11.01 13.14 -2.70
N GLU A 121 11.34 12.96 -3.97
CA GLU A 121 11.76 14.05 -4.84
C GLU A 121 10.59 14.94 -5.26
N HIS A 122 9.37 14.41 -5.22
CA HIS A 122 8.18 15.17 -5.61
C HIS A 122 7.84 16.25 -4.57
N PRO A 123 7.56 17.50 -4.97
CA PRO A 123 7.30 18.61 -4.05
C PRO A 123 6.23 18.32 -2.98
N LEU A 124 5.14 17.63 -3.33
CA LEU A 124 4.09 17.25 -2.38
C LEU A 124 4.62 16.38 -1.23
N PHE A 125 5.56 15.47 -1.50
CA PHE A 125 6.12 14.54 -0.52
C PHE A 125 7.23 15.18 0.33
N LYS A 126 7.75 16.35 -0.06
CA LYS A 126 8.63 17.15 0.81
C LYS A 126 7.86 17.80 1.98
N THR A 127 6.54 17.87 1.89
CA THR A 127 5.68 18.53 2.89
C THR A 127 5.00 17.58 3.87
N ILE A 128 5.14 16.27 3.71
CA ILE A 128 4.48 15.29 4.58
C ILE A 128 5.29 15.09 5.86
N ASN A 129 4.60 14.84 6.96
CA ASN A 129 5.21 14.44 8.23
C ASN A 129 4.90 12.98 8.61
N VAL A 130 4.00 12.33 7.86
CA VAL A 130 3.64 10.93 8.01
C VAL A 130 3.53 10.28 6.66
N ILE A 131 3.95 9.03 6.56
CA ILE A 131 3.63 8.19 5.42
C ILE A 131 2.97 6.89 5.87
N GLY A 132 1.94 6.45 5.15
CA GLY A 132 1.18 5.26 5.51
C GLY A 132 0.78 4.40 4.32
N LEU A 133 0.41 3.16 4.61
CA LEU A 133 -0.26 2.25 3.68
C LEU A 133 -1.09 1.22 4.44
N VAL A 134 -2.03 0.61 3.71
CA VAL A 134 -2.58 -0.70 4.07
C VAL A 134 -2.24 -1.71 2.98
N SER A 135 -1.85 -2.92 3.38
CA SER A 135 -1.49 -3.97 2.43
C SER A 135 -1.60 -5.35 3.07
N SER A 136 -2.10 -6.32 2.32
CA SER A 136 -2.02 -7.74 2.71
C SER A 136 -0.60 -8.30 2.62
N HIS A 137 0.29 -7.67 1.86
CA HIS A 137 1.63 -8.19 1.57
C HIS A 137 2.72 -7.62 2.51
N PRO A 138 3.43 -8.44 3.31
CA PRO A 138 4.49 -7.99 4.22
C PRO A 138 5.65 -7.26 3.55
N ALA A 139 6.02 -7.66 2.33
CA ALA A 139 7.06 -6.97 1.57
C ALA A 139 6.70 -5.51 1.24
N SER A 140 5.42 -5.18 1.03
CA SER A 140 4.98 -3.79 0.82
C SER A 140 5.12 -2.98 2.11
N CYS A 141 4.75 -3.56 3.25
CA CYS A 141 4.96 -2.96 4.56
C CYS A 141 6.46 -2.67 4.80
N ASN A 142 7.32 -3.65 4.50
CA ASN A 142 8.77 -3.48 4.61
C ASN A 142 9.32 -2.44 3.61
N ALA A 143 8.73 -2.31 2.41
CA ALA A 143 9.12 -1.26 1.46
C ALA A 143 8.76 0.13 1.99
N LEU A 144 7.60 0.29 2.63
CA LEU A 144 7.18 1.56 3.22
C LEU A 144 8.08 1.98 4.38
N VAL A 145 8.38 1.10 5.33
CA VAL A 145 9.23 1.48 6.47
C VAL A 145 10.65 1.89 6.03
N LYS A 146 11.15 1.28 4.94
CA LYS A 146 12.40 1.73 4.28
C LYS A 146 12.30 3.13 3.67
N TYR A 147 11.11 3.61 3.31
CA TYR A 147 10.92 5.02 2.95
C TYR A 147 11.43 5.94 4.05
N ALA A 148 11.14 5.62 5.31
CA ALA A 148 11.59 6.38 6.48
C ALA A 148 12.98 5.96 7.00
N ASN A 149 13.73 5.14 6.25
CA ASN A 149 15.05 4.61 6.66
C ASN A 149 15.03 3.81 7.97
N ILE A 150 13.89 3.20 8.31
CA ILE A 150 13.75 2.32 9.48
C ILE A 150 13.62 0.85 9.05
N ARG A 151 13.86 -0.07 9.99
CA ARG A 151 13.63 -1.50 9.79
C ARG A 151 12.21 -1.86 10.21
N ILE A 152 11.63 -2.90 9.60
CA ILE A 152 10.28 -3.37 9.92
C ILE A 152 10.17 -3.89 11.36
N GLU A 153 11.25 -4.36 11.95
CA GLU A 153 11.29 -4.76 13.37
C GLU A 153 11.28 -3.57 14.35
N ASP A 154 11.59 -2.36 13.89
CA ASP A 154 11.76 -1.16 14.74
C ASP A 154 10.60 -0.15 14.56
N ILE A 155 9.46 -0.57 14.01
CA ILE A 155 8.35 0.38 13.80
C ILE A 155 7.81 0.83 15.16
N ASP A 156 7.53 2.12 15.26
CA ASP A 156 6.93 2.72 16.44
C ASP A 156 5.41 2.42 16.45
N LEU A 157 5.03 1.37 17.19
CA LEU A 157 3.62 1.01 17.38
C LEU A 157 2.85 2.07 18.16
N ASP A 158 3.49 2.78 19.08
CA ASP A 158 2.83 3.85 19.85
C ASP A 158 2.50 5.03 18.93
N PHE A 159 3.39 5.34 17.98
CA PHE A 159 3.12 6.31 16.92
C PHE A 159 1.90 5.90 16.08
N ILE A 160 1.80 4.65 15.66
CA ILE A 160 0.64 4.17 14.90
C ILE A 160 -0.63 4.32 15.74
N ARG A 161 -0.61 3.87 17.01
CA ARG A 161 -1.76 3.98 17.92
C ARG A 161 -2.24 5.42 18.06
N ALA A 162 -1.31 6.36 18.21
CA ALA A 162 -1.62 7.78 18.43
C ALA A 162 -2.12 8.51 17.16
N ASN A 163 -1.78 8.03 15.95
CA ASN A 163 -2.00 8.78 14.71
C ASN A 163 -2.97 8.11 13.73
N ALA A 164 -3.13 6.78 13.76
CA ALA A 164 -3.91 6.02 12.78
C ALA A 164 -5.33 6.58 12.59
N GLU A 165 -6.06 6.79 13.69
CA GLU A 165 -7.44 7.28 13.62
C GLU A 165 -7.53 8.70 13.03
N ARG A 166 -6.62 9.60 13.41
CA ARG A 166 -6.61 10.99 12.92
C ARG A 166 -6.29 11.06 11.42
N VAL A 167 -5.33 10.25 10.97
CA VAL A 167 -4.94 10.15 9.55
C VAL A 167 -6.08 9.56 8.72
N LEU A 168 -6.67 8.45 9.16
CA LEU A 168 -7.72 7.75 8.41
C LEU A 168 -9.07 8.48 8.43
N ARG A 169 -9.42 9.20 9.50
CA ARG A 169 -10.65 10.01 9.55
C ARG A 169 -10.70 11.07 8.45
N SER A 170 -9.54 11.59 8.06
CA SER A 170 -9.40 12.65 7.05
C SER A 170 -9.19 12.12 5.64
N THR A 171 -9.28 10.80 5.44
CA THR A 171 -8.94 10.17 4.15
C THR A 171 -9.92 10.54 3.03
N PRO A 172 -9.40 10.91 1.83
CA PRO A 172 -10.23 11.03 0.63
C PRO A 172 -10.52 9.66 -0.02
N ILE A 173 -9.80 8.60 0.37
CA ILE A 173 -9.86 7.31 -0.29
C ILE A 173 -10.97 6.44 0.34
N GLY A 174 -11.94 6.01 -0.47
CA GLY A 174 -13.15 5.34 0.00
C GLY A 174 -12.91 4.06 0.81
N TYR A 175 -12.04 3.16 0.33
CA TYR A 175 -11.82 1.87 0.99
C TYR A 175 -11.07 1.97 2.33
N LEU A 176 -10.44 3.12 2.60
CA LEU A 176 -9.77 3.40 3.88
C LEU A 176 -10.75 3.83 4.98
N LYS A 177 -12.02 4.06 4.65
CA LYS A 177 -13.11 4.29 5.62
C LYS A 177 -13.55 2.95 6.21
N ALA A 178 -12.59 2.25 6.81
CA ALA A 178 -12.71 0.93 7.38
C ALA A 178 -12.37 0.94 8.88
N SER A 179 -12.68 -0.16 9.56
CA SER A 179 -12.44 -0.27 11.00
C SER A 179 -10.99 -0.64 11.30
N LEU A 180 -10.41 0.03 12.29
CA LEU A 180 -9.13 -0.32 12.89
C LEU A 180 -9.29 -1.61 13.72
N VAL A 181 -8.46 -2.61 13.41
CA VAL A 181 -8.52 -3.95 14.02
C VAL A 181 -7.15 -4.35 14.56
N GLY A 182 -7.13 -4.90 15.77
CA GLY A 182 -5.96 -5.53 16.36
C GLY A 182 -5.69 -5.07 17.79
N GLY A 183 -4.70 -5.71 18.42
CA GLY A 183 -4.35 -5.47 19.82
C GLY A 183 -3.91 -4.02 20.05
N LEU A 184 -3.34 -3.38 19.02
CA LEU A 184 -2.93 -1.99 19.08
C LEU A 184 -4.11 -1.03 19.34
N PHE A 185 -5.30 -1.40 18.87
CA PHE A 185 -6.51 -0.59 18.92
C PHE A 185 -7.56 -1.14 19.90
N GLY A 186 -7.21 -2.18 20.67
CA GLY A 186 -8.13 -2.81 21.64
C GLY A 186 -9.26 -3.61 21.01
N THR A 187 -9.12 -4.03 19.75
CA THR A 187 -10.19 -4.69 18.95
C THR A 187 -9.79 -6.07 18.43
N SER A 188 -8.70 -6.66 18.94
CA SER A 188 -8.21 -7.97 18.48
C SER A 188 -9.15 -9.14 18.80
N GLY A 189 -9.90 -9.08 19.90
CA GLY A 189 -10.49 -10.29 20.48
C GLY A 189 -9.40 -11.34 20.71
N ASP A 190 -9.63 -12.57 20.24
CA ASP A 190 -8.68 -13.71 20.31
C ASP A 190 -7.68 -13.76 19.12
N MET A 191 -7.65 -12.75 18.24
CA MET A 191 -6.74 -12.74 17.09
C MET A 191 -5.34 -12.24 17.46
N ASP A 192 -4.30 -12.88 16.94
CA ASP A 192 -2.89 -12.41 17.03
C ASP A 192 -2.60 -11.21 16.10
N ALA A 193 -3.62 -10.44 15.71
CA ALA A 193 -3.46 -9.26 14.86
C ALA A 193 -3.08 -8.05 15.72
N VAL A 194 -2.03 -7.32 15.35
CA VAL A 194 -1.60 -6.12 16.11
C VAL A 194 -2.14 -4.84 15.47
N SER A 195 -1.84 -4.59 14.20
CA SER A 195 -2.22 -3.35 13.50
C SER A 195 -2.76 -3.64 12.11
N CYS A 196 -4.08 -3.65 11.97
CA CYS A 196 -4.79 -3.97 10.74
C CYS A 196 -5.95 -3.00 10.47
N LEU A 197 -6.39 -2.99 9.21
CA LEU A 197 -7.66 -2.43 8.76
C LEU A 197 -8.55 -3.56 8.21
N PHE A 198 -9.82 -3.58 8.57
CA PHE A 198 -10.80 -4.50 7.97
C PHE A 198 -11.37 -3.92 6.68
N THR A 199 -10.61 -4.00 5.59
CA THR A 199 -10.98 -3.44 4.28
C THR A 199 -12.01 -4.28 3.51
N LYS A 200 -12.37 -5.46 4.03
CA LYS A 200 -13.21 -6.48 3.36
C LYS A 200 -12.62 -6.93 2.02
N TYR A 201 -11.31 -6.82 1.89
CA TYR A 201 -10.61 -7.15 0.66
C TYR A 201 -10.04 -8.57 0.74
N PHE A 202 -10.85 -9.54 0.32
CA PHE A 202 -10.55 -10.97 0.47
C PHE A 202 -9.65 -11.50 -0.65
N VAL A 203 -8.44 -10.94 -0.77
CA VAL A 203 -7.42 -11.49 -1.65
C VAL A 203 -6.83 -12.78 -1.07
N ASP A 204 -6.31 -13.63 -1.95
CA ASP A 204 -5.63 -14.85 -1.55
C ASP A 204 -4.33 -14.50 -0.82
N HIS A 205 -4.22 -14.95 0.42
CA HIS A 205 -3.08 -14.66 1.29
C HIS A 205 -1.99 -15.74 1.23
N ARG A 206 -1.99 -16.72 0.32
CA ARG A 206 -0.98 -17.80 0.33
C ARG A 206 0.45 -17.26 0.16
N GLU A 207 0.73 -16.56 -0.94
CA GLU A 207 2.05 -15.92 -1.15
C GLU A 207 2.37 -14.92 -0.01
N PRO A 208 1.48 -13.97 0.36
CA PRO A 208 1.72 -13.08 1.48
C PRO A 208 2.04 -13.78 2.80
N ARG A 209 1.40 -14.92 3.09
CA ARG A 209 1.56 -15.68 4.34
C ARG A 209 2.89 -16.43 4.39
N GLU A 210 3.38 -16.93 3.25
CA GLU A 210 4.75 -17.49 3.16
C GLU A 210 5.80 -16.42 3.46
N VAL A 211 5.63 -15.22 2.88
CA VAL A 211 6.51 -14.09 3.16
C VAL A 211 6.41 -13.67 4.62
N LEU A 212 5.20 -13.59 5.18
CA LEU A 212 4.96 -13.26 6.58
C LEU A 212 5.70 -14.22 7.51
N GLN A 213 5.59 -15.53 7.25
CA GLN A 213 6.25 -16.55 8.06
C GLN A 213 7.77 -16.38 8.04
N SER A 214 8.36 -15.97 6.92
CA SER A 214 9.81 -15.69 6.86
C SER A 214 10.22 -14.53 7.79
N TYR A 215 9.41 -13.48 7.92
CA TYR A 215 9.66 -12.38 8.87
C TYR A 215 9.42 -12.82 10.32
N LYS A 216 8.35 -13.58 10.60
CA LYS A 216 8.06 -14.11 11.95
C LYS A 216 9.18 -15.04 12.43
N ASN A 217 9.63 -15.97 11.60
CA ASN A 217 10.73 -16.90 11.92
C ASN A 217 12.05 -16.18 12.19
N ALA A 218 12.28 -15.03 11.56
CA ALA A 218 13.45 -14.20 11.82
C ALA A 218 13.29 -13.29 13.05
N GLY A 219 12.14 -13.30 13.73
CA GLY A 219 11.85 -12.41 14.86
C GLY A 219 11.68 -10.94 14.46
N ARG A 220 11.32 -10.66 13.21
CA ARG A 220 11.33 -9.30 12.64
C ARG A 220 9.97 -8.66 12.44
N TRP A 221 8.88 -9.37 12.72
CA TRP A 221 7.53 -8.94 12.36
C TRP A 221 6.73 -8.47 13.58
N PRO A 222 6.43 -7.15 13.71
CA PRO A 222 5.71 -6.63 14.87
C PRO A 222 4.20 -6.49 14.66
N LEU A 223 3.67 -6.71 13.46
CA LEU A 223 2.27 -6.41 13.13
C LEU A 223 1.29 -7.56 13.43
N GLY A 224 1.79 -8.67 13.94
CA GLY A 224 1.00 -9.87 14.22
C GLY A 224 0.55 -10.62 12.95
N ASP A 225 -0.49 -11.41 13.08
CA ASP A 225 -1.10 -12.17 11.98
C ASP A 225 -2.05 -11.32 11.13
N LEU A 226 -2.31 -11.83 9.92
CA LEU A 226 -3.25 -11.25 8.97
C LEU A 226 -4.52 -12.10 8.83
N PRO A 227 -5.63 -11.71 9.48
CA PRO A 227 -6.90 -12.38 9.29
C PRO A 227 -7.44 -12.17 7.86
N PRO A 228 -8.32 -13.06 7.34
CA PRO A 228 -8.96 -12.88 6.05
C PRO A 228 -9.72 -11.55 5.95
N GLY A 229 -9.67 -10.90 4.79
CA GLY A 229 -10.37 -9.62 4.54
C GLY A 229 -9.78 -8.41 5.27
N HIS A 230 -8.66 -8.60 5.97
CA HIS A 230 -7.90 -7.54 6.62
C HIS A 230 -6.61 -7.26 5.84
N GLU A 231 -6.08 -6.06 6.06
CA GLU A 231 -4.80 -5.62 5.54
C GLU A 231 -3.98 -5.02 6.67
N PHE A 232 -2.66 -5.25 6.69
CA PHE A 232 -1.79 -4.65 7.69
C PHE A 232 -1.79 -3.14 7.54
N LEU A 233 -1.92 -2.43 8.65
CA LEU A 233 -1.81 -0.97 8.69
C LEU A 233 -0.41 -0.58 9.16
N VAL A 234 0.27 0.22 8.35
CA VAL A 234 1.56 0.82 8.68
C VAL A 234 1.45 2.33 8.55
N LEU A 235 1.88 3.05 9.59
CA LEU A 235 2.19 4.48 9.54
C LEU A 235 3.57 4.70 10.13
N VAL A 236 4.35 5.58 9.51
CA VAL A 236 5.67 5.97 10.03
C VAL A 236 5.84 7.49 9.95
N PRO A 237 6.49 8.12 10.94
CA PRO A 237 6.86 9.52 10.84
C PRO A 237 7.88 9.72 9.72
N VAL A 238 7.77 10.85 9.01
CA VAL A 238 8.75 11.28 8.01
C VAL A 238 9.49 12.46 8.62
N VAL A 239 10.78 12.26 8.88
CA VAL A 239 11.66 13.35 9.30
C VAL A 239 12.06 14.11 8.04
N SER A 240 11.70 15.39 7.95
CA SER A 240 12.25 16.26 6.92
C SER A 240 13.76 16.33 7.14
N SER A 241 14.55 15.82 6.19
CA SER A 241 15.98 16.12 6.14
C SER A 241 16.10 17.62 5.90
N LEU A 242 16.51 18.34 6.95
CA LEU A 242 16.86 19.76 6.93
C LEU A 242 17.94 20.04 5.88
#